data_AF-A0A2U8N578-F1
#
_entry.id   AF-A0A2U8N578-F1
#
_cell.length_a   1.000
_cell.length_b   1.000
_cell.length_c   1.000
_cell.angle_alpha   90.00
_cell.angle_beta   90.00
_cell.angle_gamma   90.00
#
_symmetry.space_group_name_H-M   'P 1'
#
loop_
_entity.id
_entity.type
_entity.pdbx_description
1 polymer ?
#
loop_
_entity_poly.entity_id
_entity_poly.type
_entity_poly.pdbx_seq_one_letter_code
_entity_poly.pdbx_strand_id
1 'polypeptide(L)'
;MIFGMLLFLCISSLAVYTTLMTGWASNSKYALLGAIRAMAQTISYEVTMTLIIMFYLFLMMQMDMVTIRLTNFSMPTIILSLPLAIMWIAVILAETNRAPFDFAEGESELVSGFNVEYGGAGFAFLFMAEYS
;
A
#
# COMPACT_ATOMS: atom_id res chain seq x y z
N MET A 1 10.52 -2.20 19.20
CA MET A 1 10.98 -0.83 18.82
C MET A 1 9.85 0.09 19.21
N ILE A 2 10.10 1.05 20.12
CA ILE A 2 9.03 1.80 20.81
C ILE A 2 8.00 2.45 19.85
N PHE A 3 8.43 2.82 18.63
CA PHE A 3 7.56 3.41 17.61
C PHE A 3 7.38 2.54 16.36
N GLY A 4 7.37 1.20 16.51
CA GLY A 4 7.32 0.27 15.38
C GLY A 4 6.15 0.49 14.41
N MET A 5 4.96 0.78 14.93
CA MET A 5 3.77 1.07 14.10
C MET A 5 3.87 2.39 13.33
N LEU A 6 4.53 3.39 13.89
CA LEU A 6 4.71 4.69 13.22
C LEU A 6 5.77 4.58 12.11
N LEU A 7 6.83 3.80 12.35
CA LEU A 7 7.84 3.52 11.33
C LEU A 7 7.22 2.78 10.13
N PHE A 8 6.30 1.85 10.36
CA PHE A 8 5.56 1.18 9.29
C PHE A 8 4.83 2.20 8.40
N LEU A 9 4.07 3.14 8.99
CA LEU A 9 3.37 4.19 8.26
C LEU A 9 4.32 5.12 7.46
N CYS A 10 5.51 5.40 8.00
CA CYS A 10 6.49 6.21 7.29
C CYS A 10 7.13 5.49 6.09
N ILE A 11 7.24 4.16 6.13
CA ILE A 11 7.81 3.40 5.01
C ILE A 11 6.76 3.22 3.91
N SER A 12 5.51 2.97 4.27
CA SER A 12 4.42 2.87 3.28
C SER A 12 4.24 4.16 2.49
N SER A 13 4.34 5.32 3.15
CA SER A 13 4.22 6.62 2.48
C SER A 13 5.32 6.88 1.44
N LEU A 14 6.49 6.26 1.60
CA LEU A 14 7.59 6.38 0.66
C LEU A 14 7.38 5.57 -0.63
N ALA A 15 6.57 4.51 -0.60
CA ALA A 15 6.30 3.66 -1.77
C ALA A 15 5.57 4.42 -2.90
N VAL A 16 4.83 5.48 -2.60
CA VAL A 16 4.16 6.32 -3.61
C VAL A 16 5.16 7.00 -4.55
N TYR A 17 6.35 7.32 -4.06
CA TYR A 17 7.35 7.99 -4.89
C TYR A 17 7.93 7.06 -5.95
N THR A 18 8.02 5.76 -5.69
CA THR A 18 8.60 4.82 -6.67
C THR A 18 7.72 4.69 -7.90
N THR A 19 6.40 4.59 -7.73
CA THR A 19 5.44 4.50 -8.86
C THR A 19 5.36 5.80 -9.66
N LEU A 20 5.47 6.96 -9.00
CA LEU A 20 5.49 8.25 -9.69
C LEU A 20 6.78 8.44 -10.50
N MET A 21 7.92 8.12 -9.92
CA MET A 21 9.22 8.30 -10.58
C MET A 21 9.35 7.39 -11.80
N THR A 22 8.84 6.16 -11.74
CA THR A 22 8.89 5.22 -12.86
C THR A 22 8.06 5.72 -14.05
N GLY A 23 6.84 6.17 -13.77
CA GLY A 23 5.96 6.75 -14.80
C GLY A 23 6.49 8.06 -15.39
N TRP A 24 7.05 8.95 -14.57
CA TRP A 24 7.62 10.20 -15.08
C TRP A 24 8.87 9.99 -15.92
N ALA A 25 9.75 9.06 -15.51
CA ALA A 25 10.99 8.76 -16.25
C ALA A 25 10.74 8.08 -17.61
N SER A 26 9.61 7.40 -17.78
CA SER A 26 9.26 6.75 -19.04
C SER A 26 9.00 7.75 -20.19
N ASN A 27 8.63 9.00 -19.95
CA ASN A 27 8.42 9.96 -21.06
C ASN A 27 7.34 9.54 -22.10
N SER A 28 6.46 8.57 -21.80
CA SER A 28 5.20 8.36 -22.53
C SER A 28 4.01 8.95 -21.79
N LYS A 29 3.07 9.50 -22.59
CA LYS A 29 1.85 10.11 -22.07
C LYS A 29 0.95 9.08 -21.35
N TYR A 30 0.92 7.83 -21.82
CA TYR A 30 0.08 6.78 -21.22
C TYR A 30 0.65 6.26 -19.90
N ALA A 31 1.97 6.05 -19.81
CA ALA A 31 2.61 5.64 -18.56
C ALA A 31 2.54 6.73 -17.49
N LEU A 32 2.68 8.00 -17.88
CA LEU A 32 2.47 9.12 -16.96
C LEU A 32 1.02 9.17 -16.43
N LEU A 33 0.02 8.95 -17.29
CA LEU A 33 -1.39 8.90 -16.88
C LEU A 33 -1.67 7.73 -15.92
N GLY A 34 -1.10 6.55 -16.19
CA GLY A 34 -1.19 5.40 -15.29
C GLY A 34 -0.56 5.67 -13.92
N ALA A 35 0.64 6.26 -13.90
CA ALA A 35 1.33 6.60 -12.65
C ALA A 35 0.59 7.66 -11.82
N ILE A 36 -0.03 8.66 -12.46
CA ILE A 36 -0.85 9.66 -11.75
C ILE A 36 -2.10 9.02 -11.13
N ARG A 37 -2.74 8.07 -11.83
CA ARG A 37 -3.90 7.33 -11.30
C ARG A 37 -3.50 6.46 -10.12
N ALA A 38 -2.40 5.72 -10.24
CA ALA A 38 -1.85 4.90 -9.17
C ALA A 38 -1.51 5.75 -7.94
N MET A 39 -0.84 6.90 -8.14
CA MET A 39 -0.49 7.82 -7.06
C MET A 39 -1.73 8.40 -6.35
N ALA A 40 -2.75 8.80 -7.10
CA ALA A 40 -3.99 9.29 -6.51
C ALA A 40 -4.68 8.20 -5.65
N GLN A 41 -4.65 6.95 -6.11
CA GLN A 41 -5.16 5.81 -5.36
C GLN A 41 -4.35 5.57 -4.08
N THR A 42 -3.04 5.40 -4.16
CA THR A 42 -2.21 5.08 -2.99
C THR A 42 -2.34 6.16 -1.90
N ILE A 43 -2.33 7.45 -2.27
CA ILE A 43 -2.50 8.55 -1.30
C ILE A 43 -3.89 8.50 -0.63
N SER A 44 -4.94 8.20 -1.41
CA SER A 44 -6.31 8.14 -0.87
C SER A 44 -6.47 7.00 0.14
N TYR A 45 -5.87 5.84 -0.14
CA TYR A 45 -5.94 4.67 0.75
C TYR A 45 -4.97 4.76 1.93
N GLU A 46 -3.85 5.47 1.79
CA GLU A 46 -2.91 5.74 2.90
C GLU A 46 -3.59 6.52 4.04
N VAL A 47 -4.42 7.53 3.71
CA VAL A 47 -5.19 8.25 4.74
C VAL A 47 -6.16 7.31 5.46
N THR A 48 -6.84 6.42 4.73
CA THR A 48 -7.74 5.44 5.38
C THR A 48 -6.98 4.41 6.22
N MET A 49 -5.79 3.99 5.76
CA MET A 49 -4.90 3.05 6.45
C MET A 49 -4.41 3.62 7.78
N THR A 50 -3.93 4.87 7.78
CA THR A 50 -3.50 5.57 8.99
C THR A 50 -4.64 5.70 10.00
N LEU A 51 -5.86 6.02 9.56
CA LEU A 51 -7.03 6.11 10.43
C LEU A 51 -7.39 4.76 11.07
N ILE A 52 -7.41 3.67 10.30
CA ILE A 52 -7.69 2.32 10.82
C ILE A 52 -6.65 1.91 11.85
N ILE A 53 -5.36 2.11 11.54
CA ILE A 53 -4.27 1.84 12.47
C ILE A 53 -4.43 2.67 13.75
N MET A 54 -4.75 3.96 13.64
CA MET A 54 -4.94 4.82 14.81
C MET A 54 -6.05 4.30 15.72
N PHE A 55 -7.21 3.93 15.17
CA PHE A 55 -8.30 3.33 15.96
C PHE A 55 -7.86 2.03 16.67
N TYR A 56 -7.09 1.19 15.99
CA TYR A 56 -6.57 -0.04 16.57
C TYR A 56 -5.56 0.25 17.70
N LEU A 57 -4.67 1.21 17.51
CA LEU A 57 -3.68 1.60 18.52
C LEU A 57 -4.34 2.19 19.77
N PHE A 58 -5.45 2.93 19.61
CA PHE A 58 -6.24 3.41 20.74
C PHE A 58 -6.82 2.26 21.59
N LEU A 59 -7.21 1.13 20.97
CA LEU A 59 -7.67 -0.04 21.73
C LEU A 59 -6.53 -0.73 22.48
N MET A 60 -5.33 -0.76 21.90
CA MET A 60 -4.17 -1.47 22.44
C MET A 60 -3.36 -0.64 23.44
N MET A 61 -3.46 0.70 23.40
CA MET A 61 -2.69 1.65 24.21
C MET A 61 -1.17 1.45 24.14
N GLN A 62 -0.69 0.83 23.06
CA GLN A 62 0.72 0.46 22.85
C GLN A 62 1.09 0.70 21.39
N MET A 63 2.33 1.15 21.14
CA MET A 63 2.85 1.43 19.79
C MET A 63 3.90 0.41 19.32
N ASP A 64 4.45 -0.41 20.24
CA ASP A 64 5.44 -1.42 19.89
C ASP A 64 4.77 -2.65 19.28
N MET A 65 5.25 -3.05 18.10
CA MET A 65 4.79 -4.23 17.37
C MET A 65 4.92 -5.51 18.21
N VAL A 66 5.98 -5.61 19.02
CA VAL A 66 6.23 -6.83 19.83
C VAL A 66 5.21 -6.97 20.95
N THR A 67 4.86 -5.88 21.62
CA THR A 67 3.86 -5.89 22.70
C THR A 67 2.47 -6.15 22.13
N ILE A 68 2.13 -5.53 20.99
CA ILE A 68 0.86 -5.78 20.28
C ILE A 68 0.69 -7.26 19.93
N ARG A 69 1.76 -7.92 19.46
CA ARG A 69 1.73 -9.36 19.15
C ARG A 69 1.46 -10.22 20.39
N LEU A 70 2.08 -9.90 21.52
CA LEU A 70 1.89 -10.64 22.77
C LEU A 70 0.46 -10.47 23.31
N THR A 71 -0.09 -9.26 23.25
CA THR A 71 -1.48 -9.00 23.65
C THR A 71 -2.48 -9.75 22.76
N ASN A 72 -2.24 -9.77 21.44
CA ASN A 72 -3.09 -10.51 20.49
C ASN A 72 -3.09 -12.02 20.71
N PHE A 73 -1.99 -12.59 21.23
CA PHE A 73 -1.93 -14.00 21.58
C PHE A 73 -2.81 -14.33 22.80
N SER A 74 -2.86 -13.43 23.78
CA SER A 74 -3.64 -13.63 25.00
C SER A 74 -5.15 -13.40 24.81
N MET A 75 -5.51 -12.39 24.00
CA MET A 75 -6.88 -12.07 23.65
C MET A 75 -6.90 -11.72 22.16
N PRO A 76 -7.59 -12.50 21.31
CA PRO A 76 -7.62 -12.24 19.87
C PRO A 76 -8.42 -10.97 19.59
N THR A 77 -7.74 -9.85 19.46
CA THR A 77 -8.34 -8.53 19.22
C THR A 77 -9.05 -8.43 17.88
N ILE A 78 -8.74 -9.35 16.95
CA ILE A 78 -9.44 -9.51 15.67
C ILE A 78 -10.94 -9.73 15.85
N ILE A 79 -11.36 -10.42 16.92
CA ILE A 79 -12.79 -10.63 17.21
C ILE A 79 -13.42 -9.31 17.69
N LEU A 80 -12.68 -8.52 18.47
CA LEU A 80 -13.15 -7.23 18.99
C LEU A 80 -13.28 -6.18 17.88
N SER A 81 -12.40 -6.21 16.88
CA SER A 81 -12.31 -5.20 15.82
C SER A 81 -12.66 -5.77 14.44
N LEU A 82 -13.61 -6.70 14.34
CA LEU A 82 -13.95 -7.38 13.09
C LEU A 82 -14.32 -6.41 11.93
N PRO A 83 -15.08 -5.31 12.15
CA PRO A 83 -15.34 -4.34 11.08
C PRO A 83 -14.07 -3.63 10.58
N LEU A 84 -13.15 -3.30 11.50
CA LEU A 84 -11.86 -2.71 11.16
C LEU A 84 -11.00 -3.70 10.38
N ALA A 85 -11.03 -4.99 10.73
CA ALA A 85 -10.30 -6.04 10.02
C ALA A 85 -10.81 -6.22 8.57
N ILE A 86 -12.12 -6.11 8.33
CA ILE A 86 -12.68 -6.17 6.97
C ILE A 86 -12.25 -4.95 6.15
N MET A 87 -12.35 -3.74 6.71
CA MET A 87 -11.90 -2.53 6.03
C MET A 87 -10.40 -2.58 5.74
N TRP A 88 -9.60 -3.11 6.67
CA TRP A 88 -8.16 -3.27 6.54
C TRP A 88 -7.77 -4.14 5.31
N ILE A 89 -8.48 -5.24 5.08
CA ILE A 89 -8.25 -6.10 3.90
C ILE A 89 -8.47 -5.32 2.60
N ALA A 90 -9.56 -4.54 2.52
CA ALA A 90 -9.85 -3.75 1.33
C ALA A 90 -8.79 -2.67 1.09
N VAL A 91 -8.31 -2.03 2.16
CA VAL A 91 -7.27 -0.99 2.08
C VAL A 91 -5.92 -1.56 1.64
N ILE A 92 -5.49 -2.71 2.17
CA ILE A 92 -4.22 -3.34 1.73
C ILE A 92 -4.29 -3.76 0.26
N LEU A 93 -5.42 -4.32 -0.20
CA LEU A 93 -5.58 -4.68 -1.61
C LEU A 93 -5.46 -3.45 -2.50
N ALA A 94 -6.05 -2.33 -2.08
CA ALA A 94 -5.99 -1.08 -2.83
C ALA A 94 -4.60 -0.44 -2.80
N GLU A 95 -3.88 -0.52 -1.68
CA GLU A 95 -2.54 0.04 -1.56
C GLU A 95 -1.50 -0.74 -2.38
N THR A 96 -1.66 -2.05 -2.48
CA THR A 96 -0.81 -2.92 -3.31
C THR A 96 -1.21 -2.94 -4.80
N ASN A 97 -2.15 -2.08 -5.21
CA ASN A 97 -2.69 -2.00 -6.58
C ASN A 97 -3.19 -3.36 -7.13
N ARG A 98 -3.67 -4.24 -6.27
CA ARG A 98 -4.15 -5.58 -6.67
C ARG A 98 -5.62 -5.53 -7.08
N ALA A 99 -5.99 -6.43 -8.00
CA ALA A 99 -7.38 -6.65 -8.37
C ALA A 99 -8.26 -6.85 -7.11
N PRO A 100 -9.39 -6.12 -6.98
CA PRO A 100 -10.11 -5.34 -8.00
C PRO A 100 -9.66 -3.88 -8.19
N PHE A 101 -8.66 -3.39 -7.46
CA PHE A 101 -8.18 -2.00 -7.46
C PHE A 101 -6.92 -1.79 -8.30
N ASP A 102 -6.88 -2.42 -9.48
CA ASP A 102 -5.74 -2.31 -10.38
C ASP A 102 -5.97 -1.21 -11.45
N PHE A 103 -5.98 0.04 -11.00
CA PHE A 103 -6.07 1.19 -11.91
C PHE A 103 -4.70 1.62 -12.48
N ALA A 104 -3.62 1.08 -11.92
CA ALA A 104 -2.24 1.41 -12.29
C ALA A 104 -1.80 0.64 -13.55
N GLU A 105 -2.14 -0.65 -13.65
CA GLU A 105 -1.70 -1.52 -14.73
C GLU A 105 -2.78 -1.67 -15.81
N GLY A 106 -4.06 -1.63 -15.41
CA GLY A 106 -5.24 -1.39 -16.24
C GLY A 106 -5.08 -1.80 -17.71
N GLU A 107 -4.80 -3.08 -17.99
CA GLU A 107 -4.37 -3.55 -19.31
C GLU A 107 -5.36 -3.19 -20.43
N SER A 108 -6.65 -3.16 -20.09
CA SER A 108 -7.75 -2.78 -20.99
C SER A 108 -7.74 -1.31 -21.40
N GLU A 109 -7.16 -0.42 -20.58
CA GLU A 109 -7.17 1.03 -20.77
C GLU A 109 -5.80 1.59 -21.14
N LEU A 110 -4.72 0.99 -20.64
CA LEU A 110 -3.36 1.54 -20.67
C LEU A 110 -2.31 0.59 -21.26
N VAL A 111 -2.69 -0.58 -21.79
CA VAL A 111 -1.79 -1.52 -22.50
C VAL A 111 -0.56 -1.93 -21.64
N SER A 112 -0.70 -1.91 -20.29
CA SER A 112 0.29 -2.16 -19.20
C SER A 112 0.75 -0.95 -18.36
N GLY A 113 0.17 0.24 -18.55
CA GLY A 113 0.28 1.33 -17.56
C GLY A 113 1.69 1.87 -17.34
N PHE A 114 2.16 1.88 -16.09
CA PHE A 114 3.45 2.47 -15.69
C PHE A 114 4.68 1.62 -16.09
N ASN A 115 4.47 0.36 -16.47
CA ASN A 115 5.53 -0.59 -16.84
C ASN A 115 5.85 -0.63 -18.34
N VAL A 116 5.08 0.07 -19.18
CA VAL A 116 5.10 -0.02 -20.66
C VAL A 116 6.50 0.10 -21.26
N GLU A 117 7.38 0.88 -20.65
CA GLU A 117 8.71 1.17 -21.19
C GLU A 117 9.86 0.43 -20.49
N TYR A 118 9.59 -0.21 -19.37
CA TYR A 118 10.60 -0.94 -18.64
C TYR A 118 10.76 -2.34 -19.22
N GLY A 119 11.95 -2.64 -19.71
CA GLY A 119 12.34 -3.98 -20.17
C GLY A 119 13.40 -4.63 -19.28
N GLY A 120 13.52 -5.95 -19.38
CA GLY A 120 14.62 -6.71 -18.78
C GLY A 120 14.69 -6.58 -17.26
N ALA A 121 15.83 -6.09 -16.75
CA ALA A 121 16.08 -5.98 -15.31
C ALA A 121 15.18 -4.95 -14.61
N GLY A 122 14.85 -3.82 -15.26
CA GLY A 122 14.00 -2.78 -14.68
C GLY A 122 12.57 -3.28 -14.43
N PHE A 123 12.04 -4.05 -15.39
CA PHE A 123 10.77 -4.75 -15.24
C PHE A 123 10.80 -5.75 -14.07
N ALA A 124 11.85 -6.58 -14.00
CA ALA A 124 11.97 -7.58 -12.93
C ALA A 124 12.00 -6.96 -11.53
N PHE A 125 12.69 -5.82 -11.34
CA PHE A 125 12.71 -5.12 -10.05
C PHE A 125 11.36 -4.53 -9.66
N LEU A 126 10.57 -4.04 -10.62
CA LEU A 126 9.24 -3.49 -10.34
C LEU A 126 8.29 -4.57 -9.82
N PHE A 127 8.25 -5.72 -10.47
CA PHE A 127 7.44 -6.84 -9.99
C PHE A 127 7.96 -7.39 -8.65
N MET A 128 9.28 -7.53 -8.48
CA MET A 128 9.81 -7.97 -7.18
C MET A 128 9.42 -7.02 -6.04
N ALA A 129 9.41 -5.71 -6.28
CA ALA A 129 8.97 -4.71 -5.30
C ALA A 129 7.46 -4.75 -5.04
N GLU A 130 6.64 -5.06 -6.05
CA GLU A 130 5.19 -5.20 -5.89
C GLU A 130 4.78 -6.47 -5.11
N TYR A 131 5.65 -7.49 -5.11
CA TYR A 131 5.42 -8.74 -4.38
C TYR A 131 6.11 -8.81 -3.01
N SER A 132 7.01 -7.87 -2.68
CA SER A 132 7.74 -7.83 -1.41
C SER A 132 6.96 -7.13 -0.31
#